data_AF-A0A7S2RL34-F1
#
_entry.id   AF-A0A7S2RL34-F1
#
_cell.length_a   1.000
_cell.length_b   1.000
_cell.length_c   1.000
_cell.angle_alpha   90.00
_cell.angle_beta   90.00
_cell.angle_gamma   90.00
#
_symmetry.space_group_name_H-M   'P 1'
#
loop_
_entity.id
_entity.type
_entity.pdbx_description
1 polymer ?
#
loop_
_entity_poly.entity_id
_entity_poly.type
_entity_poly.pdbx_seq_one_letter_code
_entity_poly.pdbx_strand_id
1 'polypeptide(L)'
;DMQESHYDEAKLEKHFKEIDVSGDGKIDFDEFVKFMYLLISATLQLEENADESGNDPETGTRQKRHSSFVENIAQRNQSIISEDNAVVDDNDEEIPEKFVALSPEQQQRRIKIEAFLMLLIGTVMVVFLSDPVVGVLSEVAKRIKIGAFYVSFILAPVASNASEIISSYYYAKKKTTKTITVSLNTLEGAATMNNTFCLSIFMALIYFRGLAWHFTSETLSIVLVQLFMFFYTRKRNHTVLDAVIIASIFPVSIGCVAGLKAAGLD
;
A
#
# COMPACT_ATOMS: atom_id res chain seq x y z
N ASP A 1 -6.07 -26.81 -5.98
CA ASP A 1 -6.42 -27.61 -4.79
C ASP A 1 -6.29 -26.77 -3.55
N MET A 2 -7.44 -26.30 -3.04
CA MET A 2 -7.54 -25.64 -1.75
C MET A 2 -7.30 -26.71 -0.68
N GLN A 3 -6.26 -26.55 0.13
CA GLN A 3 -6.12 -27.30 1.38
C GLN A 3 -7.27 -26.87 2.29
N GLU A 4 -8.35 -27.64 2.33
CA GLU A 4 -9.26 -27.64 3.47
C GLU A 4 -8.41 -27.93 4.71
N SER A 5 -8.30 -26.95 5.60
CA SER A 5 -7.71 -27.15 6.91
C SER A 5 -8.55 -28.22 7.62
N HIS A 6 -8.03 -29.44 7.67
CA HIS A 6 -8.61 -30.54 8.43
C HIS A 6 -8.58 -30.12 9.90
N TYR A 7 -9.66 -29.50 10.38
CA TYR A 7 -9.81 -29.18 11.79
C TYR A 7 -10.00 -30.50 12.52
N ASP A 8 -9.11 -30.77 13.47
CA ASP A 8 -9.20 -31.93 14.35
C ASP A 8 -10.41 -31.71 15.27
N GLU A 9 -11.53 -32.36 14.96
CA GLU A 9 -12.79 -32.24 15.71
C GLU A 9 -12.59 -32.56 17.20
N ALA A 10 -11.71 -33.51 17.53
CA ALA A 10 -11.38 -33.85 18.91
C ALA A 10 -10.68 -32.70 19.65
N LYS A 11 -9.88 -31.91 18.92
CA LYS A 11 -9.22 -30.72 19.45
C LYS A 11 -10.22 -29.57 19.64
N LEU A 12 -11.16 -29.42 18.71
CA LEU A 12 -12.22 -28.41 18.79
C LEU A 12 -13.14 -28.68 19.99
N GLU A 13 -13.55 -29.94 20.17
CA GLU A 13 -14.41 -30.36 21.29
C GLU A 13 -13.73 -30.18 22.65
N LYS A 14 -12.41 -30.43 22.71
CA LYS A 14 -11.62 -30.17 23.91
C LYS A 14 -11.57 -28.68 24.25
N HIS A 15 -11.31 -27.82 23.26
CA HIS A 15 -11.28 -26.37 23.46
C HIS A 15 -12.66 -25.82 23.84
N PHE A 16 -13.72 -26.34 23.23
CA PHE A 16 -15.10 -25.97 23.55
C PHE A 16 -15.42 -26.28 25.02
N LYS A 17 -15.05 -27.47 25.52
CA LYS A 17 -15.22 -27.85 26.93
C LYS A 17 -14.38 -27.03 27.91
N GLU A 18 -13.30 -26.40 27.46
CA GLU A 18 -12.51 -25.49 28.31
C GLU A 18 -13.17 -24.11 28.44
N ILE A 19 -14.05 -23.72 27.51
CA ILE A 19 -14.74 -22.42 27.47
C ILE A 19 -16.16 -22.53 28.07
N ASP A 20 -16.87 -23.62 27.76
CA ASP A 20 -18.20 -23.96 28.29
C ASP A 20 -18.05 -24.49 29.74
N VAL A 21 -18.04 -23.56 30.70
CA VAL A 21 -17.89 -23.84 32.13
C VAL A 21 -19.22 -24.31 32.71
N SER A 22 -20.33 -23.87 32.14
CA SER A 22 -21.69 -24.24 32.52
C SER A 22 -22.03 -25.68 32.11
N GLY A 23 -21.36 -26.21 31.09
CA GLY A 23 -21.52 -27.56 30.54
C GLY A 23 -22.84 -27.73 29.77
N ASP A 24 -23.43 -26.64 29.29
CA ASP A 24 -24.74 -26.65 28.62
C ASP A 24 -24.64 -26.91 27.11
N GLY A 25 -23.42 -27.12 26.61
CA GLY A 25 -23.14 -27.36 25.20
C GLY A 25 -23.20 -26.10 24.34
N LYS A 26 -23.24 -24.92 24.97
CA LYS A 26 -23.20 -23.60 24.34
C LYS A 26 -22.12 -22.76 25.03
N ILE A 27 -21.75 -21.66 24.39
CA ILE A 27 -20.91 -20.64 25.01
C ILE A 27 -21.82 -19.44 25.21
N ASP A 28 -22.14 -19.14 26.47
CA ASP A 28 -22.92 -17.96 26.79
C ASP A 28 -22.07 -16.67 26.73
N PHE A 29 -22.73 -15.52 26.83
CA PHE A 29 -22.03 -14.24 26.73
C PHE A 29 -21.03 -14.02 27.88
N ASP A 30 -21.34 -14.50 29.09
CA ASP A 30 -20.45 -14.33 30.25
C ASP A 30 -19.21 -15.23 30.15
N GLU A 31 -19.38 -16.46 29.65
CA GLU A 31 -18.29 -17.39 29.33
C GLU A 31 -17.40 -16.83 28.22
N PHE A 32 -18.00 -16.29 27.16
CA PHE A 32 -17.28 -15.62 26.09
C PHE A 32 -16.48 -14.42 26.63
N VAL A 33 -17.09 -13.55 27.44
CA VAL A 33 -16.41 -12.37 28.01
C VAL A 33 -15.26 -12.78 28.92
N LYS A 34 -15.45 -13.78 29.79
CA LYS A 34 -14.39 -14.30 30.67
C LYS A 34 -13.24 -14.88 29.85
N PHE A 35 -13.54 -15.66 28.83
CA PHE A 35 -12.53 -16.22 27.94
C PHE A 35 -11.76 -15.12 27.19
N MET A 36 -12.46 -14.13 26.62
CA MET A 36 -11.84 -12.99 25.95
C MET A 36 -10.97 -12.17 26.89
N TYR A 37 -11.42 -11.95 28.13
CA TYR A 37 -10.63 -11.27 29.15
C TYR A 37 -9.35 -12.05 29.50
N LEU A 38 -9.44 -13.37 29.68
CA LEU A 38 -8.29 -14.24 29.93
C LEU A 38 -7.33 -14.27 28.74
N LEU A 39 -7.84 -14.21 27.51
CA LEU A 39 -7.05 -14.20 26.30
C LEU A 39 -6.31 -12.87 26.10
N ILE A 40 -7.00 -11.75 26.29
CA ILE A 40 -6.42 -10.41 26.20
C ILE A 40 -5.36 -10.23 27.28
N SER A 41 -5.65 -10.57 28.53
CA SER A 41 -4.68 -10.45 29.63
C SER A 41 -3.44 -11.33 29.42
N ALA A 42 -3.58 -12.54 28.91
CA ALA A 42 -2.43 -13.38 28.55
C ALA A 42 -1.62 -12.81 27.38
N THR A 43 -2.29 -12.23 26.37
CA THR A 43 -1.60 -11.62 25.22
C THR A 43 -0.80 -10.39 25.65
N LEU A 44 -1.36 -9.52 26.50
CA LEU A 44 -0.69 -8.33 27.05
C LEU A 44 0.50 -8.69 27.95
N GLN A 45 0.38 -9.74 28.79
CA GLN A 45 1.50 -10.18 29.62
C GLN A 45 2.69 -10.65 28.79
N LEU A 46 2.43 -11.32 27.67
CA LEU A 46 3.52 -11.75 26.79
C LEU A 46 4.19 -10.56 26.09
N GLU A 47 3.47 -9.46 25.86
CA GLU A 47 3.97 -8.21 25.30
C GLU A 47 4.90 -7.49 26.31
N GLU A 48 4.46 -7.32 27.56
CA GLU A 48 5.26 -6.73 28.65
C GLU A 48 6.59 -7.49 28.88
N ASN A 49 6.55 -8.82 28.85
CA ASN A 49 7.76 -9.65 28.99
C ASN A 49 8.69 -9.60 27.77
N ALA A 50 8.19 -9.21 26.58
CA ALA A 50 9.02 -9.07 25.37
C ALA A 50 9.82 -7.76 25.39
N ASP A 51 9.24 -6.69 25.96
CA ASP A 51 9.88 -5.38 26.11
C ASP A 51 10.87 -5.31 27.28
N GLU A 52 10.69 -6.13 28.33
CA GLU A 52 11.54 -6.16 29.54
C GLU A 52 12.83 -7.02 29.44
N SER A 53 13.26 -7.42 28.24
CA SER A 53 14.51 -8.19 28.00
C SER A 53 15.82 -7.44 28.37
N GLY A 54 15.76 -6.43 29.23
CA GLY A 54 16.88 -5.58 29.64
C GLY A 54 17.24 -5.56 31.13
N ASN A 55 16.55 -6.23 32.06
CA ASN A 55 16.98 -6.23 33.47
C ASN A 55 16.60 -7.49 34.28
N ASP A 56 17.46 -7.77 35.27
CA ASP A 56 17.64 -8.97 36.10
C ASP A 56 16.35 -9.62 36.68
N PRO A 57 16.36 -10.96 36.90
CA PRO A 57 15.20 -11.69 37.39
C PRO A 57 15.19 -11.74 38.92
N GLU A 58 14.36 -10.92 39.58
CA GLU A 58 13.97 -11.17 40.97
C GLU A 58 12.45 -11.19 41.19
N THR A 59 12.03 -12.34 41.72
CA THR A 59 10.87 -12.56 42.59
C THR A 59 9.46 -12.46 42.01
N GLY A 60 8.83 -13.63 41.88
CA GLY A 60 7.37 -13.70 41.80
C GLY A 60 6.85 -15.03 41.26
N THR A 61 6.86 -16.08 42.07
CA THR A 61 6.11 -17.31 41.80
C THR A 61 4.60 -17.01 41.86
N ARG A 62 4.06 -16.40 40.80
CA ARG A 62 2.63 -16.15 40.65
C ARG A 62 2.03 -17.26 39.81
N GLN A 63 1.22 -18.06 40.50
CA GLN A 63 0.53 -19.26 40.08
C GLN A 63 0.04 -19.24 38.62
N LYS A 64 0.75 -19.96 37.73
CA LYS A 64 0.31 -20.31 36.37
C LYS A 64 -0.95 -21.18 36.46
N ARG A 65 -2.12 -20.56 36.34
CA ARG A 65 -3.42 -21.23 36.19
C ARG A 65 -4.07 -20.88 34.85
N HIS A 66 -3.27 -20.56 33.83
CA HIS A 66 -3.76 -20.48 32.46
C HIS A 66 -3.70 -21.86 31.81
N SER A 67 -4.80 -22.29 31.18
CA SER A 67 -4.77 -23.54 30.42
C SER A 67 -3.79 -23.39 29.26
N SER A 68 -3.09 -24.48 28.92
CA SER A 68 -2.16 -24.50 27.78
C SER A 68 -2.82 -24.06 26.47
N PHE A 69 -4.15 -24.16 26.38
CA PHE A 69 -4.93 -23.68 25.25
C PHE A 69 -4.90 -22.15 25.12
N VAL A 70 -5.15 -21.41 26.21
CA VAL A 70 -5.12 -19.94 26.18
C VAL A 70 -3.71 -19.43 25.92
N GLU A 71 -2.68 -20.07 26.48
CA GLU A 71 -1.27 -19.71 26.22
C GLU A 71 -0.90 -19.91 24.73
N ASN A 72 -1.36 -20.99 24.10
CA ASN A 72 -1.15 -21.23 22.66
C ASN A 72 -1.85 -20.19 21.78
N ILE A 73 -3.09 -19.78 22.11
CA ILE A 73 -3.80 -18.74 21.36
C ILE A 73 -3.14 -17.38 21.60
N ALA A 74 -2.76 -17.06 22.84
CA ALA A 74 -2.10 -15.81 23.18
C ALA A 74 -0.77 -15.66 22.44
N GLN A 75 0.07 -16.70 22.40
CA GLN A 75 1.31 -16.71 21.62
C GLN A 75 1.06 -16.56 20.12
N ARG A 76 0.03 -17.22 19.59
CA ARG A 76 -0.34 -17.10 18.17
C ARG A 76 -0.85 -15.69 17.84
N ASN A 77 -1.69 -15.12 18.69
CA ASN A 77 -2.16 -13.75 18.56
C ASN A 77 -0.99 -12.76 18.66
N GLN A 78 -0.06 -12.97 19.61
CA GLN A 78 1.13 -12.16 19.73
C GLN A 78 2.01 -12.26 18.49
N SER A 79 2.19 -13.44 17.88
CA SER A 79 2.92 -13.56 16.61
C SER A 79 2.26 -12.82 15.46
N ILE A 80 0.93 -12.77 15.43
CA ILE A 80 0.16 -12.01 14.42
C ILE A 80 0.28 -10.50 14.67
N ILE A 81 0.21 -10.09 15.93
CA ILE A 81 0.34 -8.69 16.36
C ILE A 81 1.77 -8.21 16.16
N SER A 82 2.79 -9.01 16.47
CA SER A 82 4.20 -8.65 16.23
C SER A 82 4.52 -8.62 14.74
N GLU A 83 3.94 -9.49 13.92
CA GLU A 83 3.98 -9.35 12.45
C GLU A 83 3.19 -8.13 11.95
N ASP A 84 2.26 -7.56 12.71
CA ASP A 84 1.57 -6.30 12.40
C ASP A 84 2.45 -5.12 12.81
N ASN A 85 2.91 -5.10 14.05
CA ASN A 85 3.77 -4.06 14.61
C ASN A 85 5.12 -3.98 13.88
N ALA A 86 5.80 -5.10 13.59
CA ALA A 86 7.08 -5.07 12.85
C ALA A 86 6.95 -4.62 11.37
N VAL A 87 5.74 -4.65 10.82
CA VAL A 87 5.44 -4.12 9.48
C VAL A 87 5.11 -2.62 9.54
N VAL A 88 4.59 -2.17 10.68
CA VAL A 88 4.24 -0.78 10.96
C VAL A 88 5.46 0.01 11.47
N ASP A 89 6.39 -0.60 12.22
CA ASP A 89 7.53 0.02 12.92
C ASP A 89 8.51 0.80 12.00
N ASP A 90 8.78 0.34 10.78
CA ASP A 90 9.66 1.09 9.84
C ASP A 90 8.91 2.22 9.07
N ASN A 91 7.62 2.44 9.31
CA ASN A 91 6.82 3.51 8.70
C ASN A 91 5.78 4.08 9.66
N ASP A 92 5.98 3.93 10.97
CA ASP A 92 5.28 4.80 11.89
C ASP A 92 5.69 6.20 11.46
N GLU A 93 4.70 6.96 10.99
CA GLU A 93 4.72 8.40 11.11
C GLU A 93 4.76 8.66 12.63
N GLU A 94 5.93 8.40 13.23
CA GLU A 94 6.27 8.74 14.60
C GLU A 94 5.80 10.16 14.74
N ILE A 95 4.83 10.36 15.64
CA ILE A 95 4.29 11.67 15.95
C ILE A 95 5.52 12.55 16.14
N PRO A 96 5.77 13.54 15.24
CA PRO A 96 7.02 14.26 15.24
C PRO A 96 7.33 14.71 16.67
N GLU A 97 8.54 14.49 17.20
CA GLU A 97 8.86 14.65 18.63
C GLU A 97 8.29 15.96 19.24
N LYS A 98 8.22 17.02 18.42
CA LYS A 98 7.58 18.32 18.71
C LYS A 98 6.10 18.27 19.12
N PHE A 99 5.39 17.17 18.92
CA PHE A 99 3.97 16.98 19.20
C PHE A 99 3.69 15.97 20.31
N VAL A 100 4.68 15.15 20.70
CA VAL A 100 4.55 14.13 21.75
C VAL A 100 4.13 14.75 23.10
N ALA A 101 4.52 15.99 23.36
CA ALA A 101 4.18 16.72 24.58
C ALA A 101 2.76 17.36 24.59
N LEU A 102 2.01 17.30 23.49
CA LEU A 102 0.68 17.93 23.37
C LEU A 102 -0.46 16.95 23.61
N SER A 103 -1.66 17.44 23.94
CA SER A 103 -2.84 16.57 24.03
C SER A 103 -3.25 16.02 22.64
N PRO A 104 -3.90 14.83 22.55
CA PRO A 104 -4.25 14.22 21.26
C PRO A 104 -5.05 15.14 20.31
N GLU A 105 -5.96 15.96 20.86
CA GLU A 105 -6.73 16.93 20.10
C GLU A 105 -5.86 18.06 19.53
N GLN A 106 -4.89 18.53 20.30
CA GLN A 106 -3.95 19.57 19.90
C GLN A 106 -2.94 19.04 18.87
N GLN A 107 -2.48 17.79 19.04
CA GLN A 107 -1.65 17.08 18.06
C GLN A 107 -2.37 17.01 16.71
N GLN A 108 -3.60 16.48 16.67
CA GLN A 108 -4.37 16.38 15.43
C GLN A 108 -4.60 17.73 14.76
N ARG A 109 -4.90 18.80 15.54
CA ARG A 109 -5.08 20.14 14.98
C ARG A 109 -3.80 20.68 14.35
N ARG A 110 -2.65 20.51 15.02
CA ARG A 110 -1.35 20.95 14.52
C ARG A 110 -0.94 20.18 13.26
N ILE A 111 -1.11 18.85 13.28
CA ILE A 111 -0.84 17.99 12.12
C ILE A 111 -1.68 18.42 10.91
N LYS A 112 -2.99 18.65 11.09
CA LYS A 112 -3.86 19.12 9.99
C LYS A 112 -3.41 20.46 9.42
N ILE A 113 -3.01 21.40 10.28
CA ILE A 113 -2.54 22.73 9.84
C ILE A 113 -1.21 22.59 9.10
N GLU A 114 -0.25 21.83 9.63
CA GLU A 114 1.04 21.63 8.98
C GLU A 114 0.90 20.89 7.66
N ALA A 115 0.08 19.83 7.60
CA ALA A 115 -0.20 19.11 6.37
C ALA A 115 -0.84 20.03 5.32
N PHE A 116 -1.79 20.87 5.73
CA PHE A 116 -2.38 21.87 4.84
C PHE A 116 -1.36 22.89 4.33
N LEU A 117 -0.49 23.39 5.22
CA LEU A 117 0.58 24.33 4.84
C LEU A 117 1.60 23.68 3.90
N MET A 118 2.02 22.44 4.16
CA MET A 118 2.91 21.68 3.29
C MET A 118 2.28 21.47 1.91
N LEU A 119 0.99 21.10 1.85
CA LEU A 119 0.24 20.96 0.61
C LEU A 119 0.16 22.29 -0.15
N LEU A 120 -0.14 23.39 0.54
CA LEU A 120 -0.21 24.73 -0.05
C LEU A 120 1.14 25.17 -0.62
N ILE A 121 2.21 25.04 0.16
CA ILE A 121 3.57 25.40 -0.27
C ILE A 121 3.97 24.56 -1.47
N GLY A 122 3.75 23.24 -1.42
CA GLY A 122 4.03 22.34 -2.54
C GLY A 122 3.25 22.72 -3.80
N THR A 123 1.96 23.05 -3.66
CA THR A 123 1.10 23.48 -4.78
C THR A 123 1.62 24.78 -5.40
N VAL A 124 1.96 25.77 -4.57
CA VAL A 124 2.54 27.04 -5.03
C VAL A 124 3.86 26.79 -5.78
N MET A 125 4.74 25.95 -5.24
CA MET A 125 5.98 25.58 -5.92
C MET A 125 5.73 24.92 -7.28
N VAL A 126 4.79 23.98 -7.38
CA VAL A 126 4.45 23.33 -8.66
C VAL A 126 3.95 24.35 -9.68
N VAL A 127 3.08 25.29 -9.27
CA VAL A 127 2.55 26.34 -10.15
C VAL A 127 3.65 27.26 -10.68
N PHE A 128 4.62 27.64 -9.84
CA PHE A 128 5.72 28.52 -10.27
C PHE A 128 6.82 27.79 -11.06
N LEU A 129 7.02 26.50 -10.80
CA LEU A 129 8.12 25.72 -11.39
C LEU A 129 7.68 24.88 -12.60
N SER A 130 6.38 24.73 -12.88
CA SER A 130 5.89 23.94 -14.00
C SER A 130 6.45 24.40 -15.35
N ASP A 131 6.37 25.71 -15.62
CA ASP A 131 6.80 26.28 -16.90
C ASP A 131 8.32 26.15 -17.12
N PRO A 132 9.17 26.50 -16.13
CA PRO A 132 10.60 26.21 -16.20
C PRO A 132 10.92 24.74 -16.46
N VAL A 133 10.25 23.81 -15.76
CA VAL A 133 10.48 22.37 -15.91
C VAL A 133 10.13 21.92 -17.34
N VAL A 134 8.96 22.30 -17.86
CA VAL A 134 8.56 21.97 -19.24
C VAL A 134 9.55 22.54 -20.26
N GLY A 135 10.08 23.75 -20.01
CA GLY A 135 11.12 24.37 -20.83
C GLY A 135 12.41 23.54 -20.87
N VAL A 136 12.90 23.11 -19.70
CA VAL A 136 14.10 22.25 -19.60
C VAL A 136 13.88 20.91 -20.30
N LEU A 137 12.74 20.26 -20.07
CA LEU A 137 12.42 18.97 -20.70
C LEU A 137 12.36 19.10 -22.24
N SER A 138 11.81 20.21 -22.74
CA SER A 138 11.76 20.51 -24.18
C SER A 138 13.15 20.75 -24.78
N GLU A 139 14.03 21.43 -24.05
CA GLU A 139 15.39 21.70 -24.50
C GLU A 139 16.27 20.44 -24.47
N VAL A 140 16.11 19.60 -23.45
CA VAL A 140 16.72 18.26 -23.39
C VAL A 140 16.29 17.45 -24.61
N ALA A 141 15.00 17.45 -24.92
CA ALA A 141 14.44 16.70 -26.05
C ALA A 141 15.05 17.12 -27.40
N LYS A 142 15.22 18.42 -27.63
CA LYS A 142 15.89 18.94 -28.84
C LYS A 142 17.33 18.46 -28.95
N ARG A 143 18.08 18.46 -27.84
CA ARG A 143 19.49 18.05 -27.80
C ARG A 143 19.66 16.56 -28.08
N ILE A 144 18.78 15.73 -27.54
CA ILE A 144 18.79 14.27 -27.77
C ILE A 144 17.97 13.84 -29.00
N LYS A 145 17.38 14.80 -29.73
CA LYS A 145 16.61 14.61 -30.96
C LYS A 145 15.41 13.69 -30.82
N ILE A 146 14.65 13.82 -29.73
CA ILE A 146 13.36 13.13 -29.55
C ILE A 146 12.19 14.10 -29.74
N GLY A 147 11.08 13.61 -30.30
CA GLY A 147 9.88 14.42 -30.50
C GLY A 147 9.18 14.79 -29.19
N ALA A 148 8.39 15.88 -29.22
CA ALA A 148 7.61 16.36 -28.08
C ALA A 148 6.69 15.29 -27.47
N PHE A 149 6.22 14.32 -28.27
CA PHE A 149 5.49 13.15 -27.80
C PHE A 149 6.24 12.41 -26.69
N TYR A 150 7.51 12.06 -26.90
CA TYR A 150 8.31 11.31 -25.93
C TYR A 150 8.59 12.13 -24.67
N VAL A 151 8.63 13.46 -24.78
CA VAL A 151 8.75 14.34 -23.62
C VAL A 151 7.52 14.23 -22.74
N SER A 152 6.33 14.38 -23.33
CA SER A 152 5.07 14.40 -22.59
C SER A 152 4.64 13.03 -22.09
N PHE A 153 4.94 11.95 -22.82
CA PHE A 153 4.46 10.60 -22.49
C PHE A 153 5.48 9.70 -21.79
N ILE A 154 6.76 10.09 -21.78
CA ILE A 154 7.82 9.30 -21.12
C ILE A 154 8.59 10.15 -20.12
N LEU A 155 9.24 11.22 -20.59
CA LEU A 155 10.19 11.97 -19.77
C LEU A 155 9.49 12.68 -18.60
N ALA A 156 8.39 13.39 -18.87
CA ALA A 156 7.64 14.13 -17.87
C ALA A 156 6.99 13.21 -16.81
N PRO A 157 6.29 12.12 -17.17
CA PRO A 157 5.73 11.17 -16.19
C PRO A 157 6.80 10.48 -15.34
N VAL A 158 7.94 10.11 -15.93
CA VAL A 158 9.06 9.51 -15.17
C VAL A 158 9.59 10.52 -14.16
N ALA A 159 9.74 11.80 -14.54
CA ALA A 159 10.20 12.83 -13.63
C ALA A 159 9.18 13.15 -12.53
N SER A 160 7.89 13.29 -12.87
CA SER A 160 6.84 13.67 -11.91
C SER A 160 6.55 12.57 -10.90
N ASN A 161 6.63 11.30 -11.30
CA ASN A 161 6.26 10.16 -10.47
C ASN A 161 7.50 9.44 -9.89
N ALA A 162 8.70 10.01 -10.06
CA ALA A 162 9.96 9.40 -9.61
C ALA A 162 9.95 9.06 -8.11
N SER A 163 9.43 9.99 -7.27
CA SER A 163 9.37 9.78 -5.82
C SER A 163 8.47 8.61 -5.43
N GLU A 164 7.35 8.40 -6.14
CA GLU A 164 6.44 7.28 -5.91
C GLU A 164 7.06 5.94 -6.31
N ILE A 165 7.81 5.91 -7.43
CA ILE A 165 8.54 4.72 -7.85
C ILE A 165 9.60 4.34 -6.81
N ILE A 166 10.36 5.33 -6.32
CA ILE A 166 11.42 5.13 -5.34
C ILE A 166 10.85 4.67 -4.00
N SER A 167 9.79 5.32 -3.49
CA SER A 167 9.15 4.92 -2.23
C SER A 167 8.55 3.52 -2.33
N SER A 168 7.86 3.20 -3.43
CA SER A 168 7.32 1.87 -3.69
C SER A 168 8.42 0.80 -3.75
N TYR A 169 9.57 1.12 -4.36
CA TYR A 169 10.73 0.23 -4.37
C TYR A 169 11.26 -0.06 -2.96
N TYR A 170 11.45 0.97 -2.13
CA TYR A 170 11.89 0.80 -0.75
C TYR A 170 10.90 -0.06 0.06
N TYR A 171 9.61 0.15 -0.16
CA TYR A 171 8.56 -0.58 0.52
C TYR A 171 8.48 -2.06 0.06
N ALA A 172 8.67 -2.31 -1.25
CA ALA A 172 8.77 -3.66 -1.80
C ALA A 172 10.04 -4.40 -1.34
N LYS A 173 11.14 -3.67 -1.09
CA LYS A 173 12.42 -4.24 -0.63
C LYS A 173 12.33 -4.89 0.75
N LYS A 174 11.31 -4.56 1.56
CA LYS A 174 11.02 -5.21 2.85
C LYS A 174 10.56 -6.67 2.71
N LYS A 175 10.15 -7.10 1.50
CA LYS A 175 9.85 -8.52 1.16
C LYS A 175 8.80 -9.21 2.04
N THR A 176 7.86 -8.46 2.62
CA THR A 176 6.73 -9.06 3.37
C THR A 176 5.44 -9.01 2.54
N THR A 177 4.50 -9.90 2.81
CA THR A 177 3.19 -9.91 2.15
C THR A 177 2.42 -8.61 2.39
N LYS A 178 2.50 -8.07 3.61
CA LYS A 178 1.83 -6.81 3.97
C LYS A 178 2.46 -5.64 3.24
N THR A 179 3.80 -5.55 3.22
CA THR A 179 4.46 -4.44 2.54
C THR A 179 4.28 -4.51 1.02
N ILE A 180 4.36 -5.68 0.40
CA ILE A 180 4.09 -5.73 -1.05
C ILE A 180 2.62 -5.38 -1.37
N THR A 181 1.68 -5.73 -0.49
CA THR A 181 0.25 -5.41 -0.66
C THR A 181 -0.01 -3.90 -0.54
N VAL A 182 0.52 -3.24 0.50
CA VAL A 182 0.32 -1.80 0.67
C VAL A 182 1.01 -0.99 -0.44
N SER A 183 2.21 -1.40 -0.90
CA SER A 183 2.84 -0.78 -2.07
C SER A 183 2.00 -0.96 -3.33
N LEU A 184 1.47 -2.16 -3.58
CA LEU A 184 0.61 -2.41 -4.75
C LEU A 184 -0.67 -1.56 -4.71
N ASN A 185 -1.36 -1.54 -3.56
CA ASN A 185 -2.56 -0.72 -3.38
C ASN A 185 -2.28 0.77 -3.57
N THR A 186 -1.14 1.26 -3.09
CA THR A 186 -0.72 2.66 -3.26
C THR A 186 -0.48 2.99 -4.73
N LEU A 187 0.24 2.13 -5.46
CA LEU A 187 0.48 2.29 -6.89
C LEU A 187 -0.82 2.23 -7.71
N GLU A 188 -1.72 1.31 -7.38
CA GLU A 188 -3.02 1.18 -8.05
C GLU A 188 -3.90 2.42 -7.80
N GLY A 189 -3.93 2.91 -6.57
CA GLY A 189 -4.65 4.12 -6.18
C GLY A 189 -4.12 5.35 -6.93
N ALA A 190 -2.80 5.54 -6.94
CA ALA A 190 -2.15 6.64 -7.65
C ALA A 190 -2.43 6.57 -9.16
N ALA A 191 -2.29 5.39 -9.78
CA ALA A 191 -2.58 5.19 -11.20
C ALA A 191 -4.04 5.48 -11.55
N THR A 192 -4.98 5.02 -10.72
CA THR A 192 -6.42 5.25 -10.94
C THR A 192 -6.77 6.73 -10.81
N MET A 193 -6.24 7.40 -9.80
CA MET A 193 -6.49 8.82 -9.56
C MET A 193 -5.89 9.68 -10.68
N ASN A 194 -4.62 9.45 -11.03
CA ASN A 194 -3.96 10.18 -12.11
C ASN A 194 -4.67 9.93 -13.45
N ASN A 195 -4.98 8.69 -13.80
CA ASN A 195 -5.60 8.41 -15.09
C ASN A 195 -7.01 9.01 -15.22
N THR A 196 -7.84 8.92 -14.18
CA THR A 196 -9.23 9.44 -14.24
C THR A 196 -9.28 10.96 -14.18
N PHE A 197 -8.54 11.57 -13.25
CA PHE A 197 -8.54 13.02 -13.06
C PHE A 197 -7.80 13.74 -14.18
N CYS A 198 -6.62 13.27 -14.58
CA CYS A 198 -5.86 13.88 -15.68
C CYS A 198 -6.59 13.74 -17.01
N LEU A 199 -7.21 12.58 -17.30
CA LEU A 199 -8.03 12.43 -18.52
C LEU A 199 -9.19 13.44 -18.52
N SER A 200 -9.86 13.61 -17.38
CA SER A 200 -10.98 14.55 -17.25
C SER A 200 -10.54 15.99 -17.50
N ILE A 201 -9.42 16.42 -16.91
CA ILE A 201 -8.83 17.76 -17.15
C ILE A 201 -8.39 17.91 -18.61
N PHE A 202 -7.74 16.90 -19.18
CA PHE A 202 -7.26 16.92 -20.56
C PHE A 202 -8.43 17.09 -21.55
N MET A 203 -9.50 16.33 -21.37
CA MET A 203 -10.72 16.45 -22.18
C MET A 203 -11.39 17.80 -22.01
N ALA A 204 -11.46 18.34 -20.78
CA ALA A 204 -11.97 19.68 -20.54
C ALA A 204 -11.14 20.75 -21.27
N LEU A 205 -9.81 20.65 -21.26
CA LEU A 205 -8.94 21.57 -21.99
C LEU A 205 -9.13 21.49 -23.50
N ILE A 206 -9.22 20.28 -24.07
CA ILE A 206 -9.49 20.11 -25.50
C ILE A 206 -10.82 20.76 -25.88
N TYR A 207 -11.87 20.51 -25.09
CA TYR A 207 -13.20 21.06 -25.33
C TYR A 207 -13.22 22.58 -25.23
N PHE A 208 -12.74 23.16 -24.13
CA PHE A 208 -12.81 24.61 -23.90
C PHE A 208 -11.83 25.41 -24.75
N ARG A 209 -10.69 24.83 -25.16
CA ARG A 209 -9.71 25.50 -26.04
C ARG A 209 -9.91 25.19 -27.52
N GLY A 210 -10.86 24.33 -27.87
CA GLY A 210 -11.13 23.96 -29.26
C GLY A 210 -9.92 23.30 -29.96
N LEU A 211 -9.13 22.51 -29.23
CA LEU A 211 -7.95 21.86 -29.79
C LEU A 211 -8.38 20.72 -30.72
N ALA A 212 -7.78 20.65 -31.90
CA ALA A 212 -8.02 19.57 -32.83
C ALA A 212 -7.40 18.26 -32.33
N TRP A 213 -8.18 17.17 -32.36
CA TRP A 213 -7.73 15.85 -31.92
C TRP A 213 -6.93 15.16 -33.03
N HIS A 214 -5.60 15.08 -32.86
CA HIS A 214 -4.66 14.49 -33.82
C HIS A 214 -3.74 13.42 -33.18
N PHE A 215 -4.25 12.66 -32.20
CA PHE A 215 -3.47 11.68 -31.44
C PHE A 215 -4.14 10.30 -31.40
N THR A 216 -4.65 9.84 -32.55
CA THR A 216 -5.42 8.59 -32.64
C THR A 216 -4.51 7.39 -32.43
N SER A 217 -3.32 7.39 -33.04
CA SER A 217 -2.33 6.32 -32.88
C SER A 217 -1.88 6.16 -31.43
N GLU A 218 -1.57 7.27 -30.77
CA GLU A 218 -1.16 7.30 -29.36
C GLU A 218 -2.28 6.80 -28.44
N THR A 219 -3.50 7.35 -28.63
CA THR A 219 -4.64 7.00 -27.78
C THR A 219 -5.01 5.54 -27.94
N LEU A 220 -5.00 5.02 -29.18
CA LEU A 220 -5.31 3.62 -29.45
C LEU A 220 -4.28 2.70 -28.79
N SER A 221 -2.99 3.04 -28.84
CA SER A 221 -1.94 2.28 -28.16
C SER A 221 -2.16 2.23 -26.64
N ILE A 222 -2.48 3.37 -26.02
CA ILE A 222 -2.77 3.47 -24.59
C ILE A 222 -3.98 2.58 -24.21
N VAL A 223 -5.06 2.66 -24.99
CA VAL A 223 -6.27 1.85 -24.75
C VAL A 223 -5.97 0.35 -24.84
N LEU A 224 -5.19 -0.08 -25.84
CA LEU A 224 -4.79 -1.48 -25.98
C LEU A 224 -3.96 -1.99 -24.80
N VAL A 225 -2.99 -1.19 -24.36
CA VAL A 225 -2.18 -1.49 -23.16
C VAL A 225 -3.06 -1.59 -21.92
N GLN A 226 -4.02 -0.66 -21.75
CA GLN A 226 -4.91 -0.66 -20.60
C GLN A 226 -5.83 -1.89 -20.57
N LEU A 227 -6.37 -2.29 -21.73
CA LEU A 227 -7.17 -3.50 -21.86
C LEU A 227 -6.34 -4.74 -21.53
N PHE A 228 -5.13 -4.85 -22.08
CA PHE A 228 -4.23 -5.95 -21.76
C PHE A 228 -3.96 -6.02 -20.25
N MET A 229 -3.56 -4.89 -19.63
CA MET A 229 -3.28 -4.83 -18.20
C MET A 229 -4.49 -5.23 -17.36
N PHE A 230 -5.70 -4.75 -17.72
CA PHE A 230 -6.93 -5.11 -17.02
C PHE A 230 -7.21 -6.63 -17.00
N PHE A 231 -6.94 -7.33 -18.10
CA PHE A 231 -7.07 -8.79 -18.12
C PHE A 231 -5.92 -9.48 -17.39
N TYR A 232 -4.70 -8.97 -17.54
CA TYR A 232 -3.49 -9.57 -16.99
C TYR A 232 -3.42 -9.49 -15.46
N THR A 233 -3.81 -8.36 -14.88
CA THR A 233 -3.73 -8.12 -13.42
C THR A 233 -4.80 -8.86 -12.61
N ARG A 234 -5.77 -9.52 -13.25
CA ARG A 234 -6.77 -10.36 -12.55
C ARG A 234 -6.18 -11.59 -11.86
N LYS A 235 -4.93 -11.93 -12.13
CA LYS A 235 -4.23 -13.00 -11.42
C LYS A 235 -4.02 -12.63 -9.95
N ARG A 236 -4.35 -13.56 -9.06
CA ARG A 236 -4.18 -13.38 -7.60
C ARG A 236 -2.72 -13.36 -7.14
N ASN A 237 -1.84 -14.08 -7.85
CA ASN A 237 -0.43 -14.20 -7.50
C ASN A 237 0.44 -13.64 -8.63
N HIS A 238 1.24 -12.63 -8.33
CA HIS A 238 2.22 -12.06 -9.23
C HIS A 238 3.62 -12.61 -8.92
N THR A 239 4.32 -13.02 -9.95
CA THR A 239 5.67 -13.57 -9.93
C THR A 239 6.65 -12.59 -10.59
N VAL A 240 7.95 -12.87 -10.49
CA VAL A 240 8.99 -12.06 -11.16
C VAL A 240 8.80 -12.05 -12.68
N LEU A 241 8.28 -13.13 -13.26
CA LEU A 241 7.97 -13.18 -14.69
C LEU A 241 6.88 -12.17 -15.06
N ASP A 242 5.86 -12.00 -14.21
CA ASP A 242 4.82 -10.99 -14.42
C ASP A 242 5.42 -9.58 -14.43
N ALA A 243 6.39 -9.29 -13.57
CA ALA A 243 7.10 -8.01 -13.57
C ALA A 243 7.87 -7.77 -14.89
N VAL A 244 8.54 -8.79 -15.43
CA VAL A 244 9.24 -8.69 -16.73
C VAL A 244 8.24 -8.47 -17.86
N ILE A 245 7.12 -9.19 -17.89
CA ILE A 245 6.07 -9.01 -18.89
C ILE A 245 5.53 -7.58 -18.80
N ILE A 246 5.14 -7.11 -17.61
CA ILE A 246 4.59 -5.77 -17.42
C ILE A 246 5.59 -4.69 -17.85
N ALA A 247 6.86 -4.84 -17.47
CA ALA A 247 7.92 -3.92 -17.88
C ALA A 247 8.12 -3.90 -19.41
N SER A 248 7.96 -5.05 -20.08
CA SER A 248 8.10 -5.17 -21.53
C SER A 248 6.94 -4.54 -22.33
N ILE A 249 5.78 -4.35 -21.72
CA ILE A 249 4.63 -3.71 -22.39
C ILE A 249 4.96 -2.27 -22.77
N PHE A 250 5.78 -1.57 -21.98
CA PHE A 250 6.15 -0.18 -22.26
C PHE A 250 6.94 0.00 -23.57
N PRO A 251 8.06 -0.72 -23.83
CA PRO A 251 8.73 -0.63 -25.13
C PRO A 251 7.86 -1.18 -26.28
N VAL A 252 7.01 -2.18 -26.02
CA VAL A 252 6.06 -2.70 -27.01
C VAL A 252 5.02 -1.65 -27.40
N SER A 253 4.52 -0.85 -26.45
CA SER A 253 3.54 0.21 -26.75
C SER A 253 4.13 1.30 -27.63
N ILE A 254 5.39 1.68 -27.40
CA ILE A 254 6.12 2.62 -28.27
C ILE A 254 6.24 2.06 -29.70
N GLY A 255 6.60 0.79 -29.83
CA GLY A 255 6.64 0.10 -31.13
C GLY A 255 5.26 0.06 -31.81
N CYS A 256 4.19 -0.15 -31.03
CA CYS A 256 2.82 -0.11 -31.51
C CYS A 256 2.44 1.28 -32.07
N VAL A 257 2.79 2.37 -31.37
CA VAL A 257 2.59 3.73 -31.87
C VAL A 257 3.33 3.94 -33.20
N ALA A 258 4.59 3.51 -33.29
CA ALA A 258 5.38 3.63 -34.52
C ALA A 258 4.75 2.83 -35.67
N GLY A 259 4.24 1.62 -35.40
CA GLY A 259 3.55 0.79 -36.38
C GLY A 259 2.23 1.39 -36.86
N LEU A 260 1.42 1.94 -35.95
CA LEU A 260 0.15 2.60 -36.30
C LEU A 260 0.38 3.85 -37.16
N LYS A 261 1.40 4.64 -36.84
CA LYS A 261 1.81 5.78 -37.68
C LYS A 261 2.31 5.36 -39.05
N ALA A 262 3.10 4.28 -39.13
CA ALA A 262 3.53 3.73 -40.41
C ALA A 262 2.36 3.22 -41.26
N ALA A 263 1.26 2.79 -40.63
CA ALA A 263 0.02 2.39 -41.29
C ALA A 263 -0.88 3.58 -41.70
N GLY A 264 -0.46 4.82 -41.45
CA GLY A 264 -1.17 6.03 -41.85
C GLY A 264 -2.25 6.51 -40.89
N LEU A 265 -2.27 6.02 -39.65
CA LEU A 265 -3.07 6.63 -38.59
C LEU A 265 -2.29 7.79 -37.97
N ASP A 266 -2.90 8.98 -37.91
CA ASP A 266 -2.40 10.12 -37.13
C ASP A 266 -2.58 9.88 -35.63
#